data_AF-X1JYN6-F1
#
_entry.id   AF-X1JYN6-F1
#
_cell.length_a   1.000
_cell.length_b   1.000
_cell.length_c   1.000
_cell.angle_alpha   90.00
_cell.angle_beta   90.00
_cell.angle_gamma   90.00
#
_symmetry.space_group_name_H-M   'P 1'
#
loop_
_entity.id
_entity.type
_entity.pdbx_description
1 polymer ?
#
loop_
_entity_poly.entity_id
_entity_poly.type
_entity_poly.pdbx_seq_one_letter_code
_entity_poly.pdbx_strand_id
1 'polypeptide(L)'
;TLSVVEPVNNGIGSDAFALIWDGKRLVGLNASGKSPAAWTVEHFSHYKSMPLLGWDSATIPGAVSAWVELSKKYGQLKFKELFEPAIKYAEKGFLVSPITAKLWKQLATMYKKRKFPEFHETFLPYGRAPEPGELFVNPNQAKTLKEIAETEGESFYSGKIAKKIVSHAMNTGGLITLEDLE
;
A
#
# COMPACT_ATOMS: atom_id res chain seq x y z
N THR A 1 7.99 3.74 -7.23
CA THR A 1 8.66 4.91 -6.61
C THR A 1 7.69 5.77 -5.82
N LEU A 2 6.57 6.21 -6.40
CA LEU A 2 5.57 7.04 -5.70
C LEU A 2 5.10 6.42 -4.38
N SER A 3 4.91 5.10 -4.33
CA SER A 3 4.56 4.36 -3.10
C SER A 3 5.57 4.47 -1.97
N VAL A 4 6.78 4.97 -2.25
CA VAL A 4 7.85 5.21 -1.27
C VAL A 4 8.01 6.70 -0.98
N VAL A 5 8.10 7.54 -2.02
CA VAL A 5 8.44 8.96 -1.86
C VAL A 5 7.24 9.88 -1.60
N GLU A 6 6.02 9.37 -1.81
CA GLU A 6 4.75 10.04 -1.51
C GLU A 6 3.84 9.18 -0.61
N PRO A 7 4.30 8.76 0.59
CA PRO A 7 3.59 7.78 1.43
C PRO A 7 2.27 8.31 2.04
N VAL A 8 1.92 9.57 1.78
CA VAL A 8 0.73 10.25 2.30
C VAL A 8 -0.45 10.21 1.32
N ASN A 9 -0.24 9.79 0.07
CA ASN A 9 -1.25 9.83 -1.00
C ASN A 9 -1.48 8.49 -1.70
N ASN A 10 -0.55 7.55 -1.60
CA ASN A 10 -0.65 6.23 -2.22
C ASN A 10 0.24 5.22 -1.48
N GLY A 11 0.18 3.94 -1.85
CA GLY A 11 1.04 2.93 -1.24
C GLY A 11 0.95 1.57 -1.93
N ILE A 12 1.70 0.60 -1.41
CA ILE A 12 1.61 -0.80 -1.87
C ILE A 12 0.24 -1.39 -1.48
N GLY A 13 -0.32 -0.93 -0.36
CA GLY A 13 -1.64 -1.31 0.14
C GLY A 13 -2.82 -0.51 -0.45
N SER A 14 -2.64 0.16 -1.60
CA SER A 14 -3.71 0.94 -2.25
C SER A 14 -4.28 0.22 -3.48
N ASP A 15 -5.17 0.92 -4.18
CA ASP A 15 -5.67 0.55 -5.50
C ASP A 15 -4.88 1.24 -6.62
N ALA A 16 -5.16 0.83 -7.86
CA ALA A 16 -4.64 1.51 -9.04
C ALA A 16 -5.62 1.43 -10.23
N PHE A 17 -5.63 2.49 -11.03
CA PHE A 17 -6.36 2.57 -12.30
C PHE A 17 -5.42 3.07 -13.39
N ALA A 18 -5.62 2.61 -14.62
CA ALA A 18 -4.87 3.12 -15.75
C ALA A 18 -5.74 3.20 -17.01
N LEU A 19 -5.51 4.25 -17.79
CA LEU A 19 -5.97 4.37 -19.17
C LEU A 19 -4.73 4.28 -20.07
N ILE A 20 -4.69 3.28 -20.93
CA ILE A 20 -3.54 2.97 -21.79
C ILE A 20 -3.97 3.08 -23.25
N TRP A 21 -3.29 3.89 -24.04
CA TRP A 21 -3.36 3.81 -25.49
C TRP A 21 -2.31 2.82 -25.99
N ASP A 22 -2.73 1.67 -26.52
CA ASP A 22 -1.82 0.60 -26.95
C ASP A 22 -1.28 0.78 -28.39
N GLY A 23 -1.51 1.95 -28.99
CA GLY A 23 -1.22 2.24 -30.39
C GLY A 23 -2.39 1.97 -31.34
N LYS A 24 -3.42 1.23 -30.89
CA LYS A 24 -4.61 0.89 -31.70
C LYS A 24 -5.92 1.29 -31.03
N ARG A 25 -6.01 1.14 -29.71
CA ARG A 25 -7.22 1.44 -28.93
C ARG A 25 -6.89 1.92 -27.53
N LEU A 26 -7.88 2.58 -26.92
CA LEU A 26 -7.85 2.92 -25.51
C LEU A 26 -8.27 1.69 -24.69
N VAL A 27 -7.47 1.35 -23.68
CA VAL A 27 -7.70 0.24 -22.76
C VAL A 27 -7.80 0.82 -21.34
N GLY A 28 -8.83 0.42 -20.61
CA GLY A 28 -8.94 0.67 -19.18
C GLY A 28 -8.46 -0.53 -18.37
N LEU A 29 -7.69 -0.27 -17.32
CA LEU A 29 -7.39 -1.22 -16.26
C LEU A 29 -7.97 -0.70 -14.96
N ASN A 30 -8.79 -1.53 -14.32
CA ASN A 30 -9.32 -1.30 -12.99
C ASN A 30 -8.71 -2.34 -12.04
N ALA A 31 -7.89 -1.88 -11.11
CA ALA A 31 -7.41 -2.66 -9.99
C ALA A 31 -7.83 -1.99 -8.67
N SER A 32 -9.13 -1.74 -8.54
CA SER A 32 -9.78 -1.43 -7.28
C SER A 32 -10.03 -2.70 -6.48
N GLY A 33 -9.65 -2.67 -5.22
CA GLY A 33 -9.88 -3.73 -4.27
C GLY A 33 -11.34 -4.09 -4.09
N LYS A 34 -11.62 -5.38 -3.99
CA LYS A 34 -12.91 -5.87 -3.52
C LYS A 34 -13.01 -5.68 -2.01
N SER A 35 -14.23 -5.61 -1.50
CA SER A 35 -14.47 -5.77 -0.07
C SER A 35 -14.15 -7.20 0.37
N PRO A 36 -13.63 -7.42 1.59
CA PRO A 36 -13.57 -8.74 2.20
C PRO A 36 -14.92 -9.46 2.13
N ALA A 37 -14.93 -10.76 1.89
CA ALA A 37 -16.15 -11.56 1.77
C ALA A 37 -16.99 -11.59 3.07
N ALA A 38 -16.34 -11.39 4.21
CA ALA A 38 -17.00 -11.32 5.52
C ALA A 38 -17.80 -10.01 5.73
N TRP A 39 -17.63 -9.00 4.89
CA TRP A 39 -18.35 -7.74 5.00
C TRP A 39 -19.82 -7.89 4.59
N THR A 40 -20.72 -7.60 5.53
CA THR A 40 -22.18 -7.63 5.37
C THR A 40 -22.80 -6.31 5.80
N VAL A 41 -24.02 -6.01 5.36
CA VAL A 41 -24.73 -4.79 5.80
C VAL A 41 -24.91 -4.80 7.31
N GLU A 42 -25.18 -5.97 7.89
CA GLU A 42 -25.33 -6.20 9.32
C GLU A 42 -24.04 -5.89 10.09
N HIS A 43 -22.87 -6.28 9.56
CA HIS A 43 -21.58 -5.93 10.17
C HIS A 43 -21.44 -4.40 10.34
N PHE A 44 -21.88 -3.63 9.35
CA PHE A 44 -21.77 -2.17 9.35
C PHE A 44 -22.99 -1.45 9.97
N SER A 45 -24.03 -2.15 10.42
CA SER A 45 -25.29 -1.52 10.84
C SER A 45 -25.16 -0.62 12.08
N HIS A 46 -24.06 -0.78 12.83
CA HIS A 46 -23.74 0.02 14.01
C HIS A 46 -23.07 1.37 13.65
N TYR A 47 -22.61 1.55 12.41
CA TYR A 47 -22.06 2.79 11.92
C TYR A 47 -23.15 3.70 11.36
N LYS A 48 -23.13 4.98 11.78
CA LYS A 48 -23.97 6.02 11.13
C LYS A 48 -23.46 6.40 9.74
N SER A 49 -22.18 6.18 9.50
CA SER A 49 -21.46 6.38 8.24
C SER A 49 -20.18 5.55 8.28
N MET A 50 -19.66 5.14 7.13
CA MET A 50 -18.43 4.36 7.07
C MET A 50 -17.29 5.05 7.84
N PRO A 51 -16.51 4.29 8.63
CA PRO A 51 -15.37 4.85 9.34
C PRO A 51 -14.31 5.33 8.34
N LEU A 52 -13.59 6.40 8.71
CA LEU A 52 -12.47 6.90 7.92
C LEU A 52 -11.17 6.13 8.13
N LEU A 53 -11.05 5.41 9.24
CA LEU A 53 -9.83 4.73 9.67
C LEU A 53 -10.15 3.35 10.25
N GLY A 54 -9.18 2.45 10.16
CA GLY A 54 -9.26 1.09 10.71
C GLY A 54 -9.65 0.06 9.66
N TRP A 55 -9.75 -1.20 10.08
CA TRP A 55 -9.96 -2.31 9.16
C TRP A 55 -11.28 -2.24 8.40
N ASP A 56 -12.33 -1.73 9.02
CA ASP A 56 -13.65 -1.52 8.41
C ASP A 56 -13.67 -0.44 7.30
N SER A 57 -12.49 0.12 6.97
CA SER A 57 -12.26 1.02 5.84
C SER A 57 -11.20 0.53 4.85
N ALA A 58 -10.66 -0.69 5.04
CA ALA A 58 -9.59 -1.25 4.24
C ALA A 58 -10.11 -2.40 3.34
N THR A 59 -10.12 -2.16 2.03
CA THR A 59 -10.40 -3.18 1.00
C THR A 59 -9.13 -3.93 0.60
N ILE A 60 -9.27 -4.95 -0.25
CA ILE A 60 -8.16 -5.75 -0.76
C ILE A 60 -7.25 -4.93 -1.67
N PRO A 61 -5.96 -4.71 -1.38
CA PRO A 61 -5.15 -3.80 -2.19
C PRO A 61 -4.94 -4.26 -3.65
N GLY A 62 -5.37 -3.43 -4.61
CA GLY A 62 -5.24 -3.75 -6.04
C GLY A 62 -3.96 -3.25 -6.73
N ALA A 63 -3.17 -2.35 -6.13
CA ALA A 63 -2.06 -1.69 -6.80
C ALA A 63 -1.00 -2.65 -7.37
N VAL A 64 -0.64 -3.72 -6.64
CA VAL A 64 0.36 -4.69 -7.11
C VAL A 64 -0.16 -5.46 -8.32
N SER A 65 -1.43 -5.85 -8.33
CA SER A 65 -2.07 -6.53 -9.47
C SER A 65 -2.02 -5.66 -10.74
N ALA A 66 -2.24 -4.34 -10.61
CA ALA A 66 -2.09 -3.43 -11.75
C ALA A 66 -0.66 -3.42 -12.29
N TRP A 67 0.36 -3.39 -11.42
CA TRP A 67 1.75 -3.39 -11.86
C TRP A 67 2.10 -4.67 -12.62
N VAL A 68 1.65 -5.82 -12.11
CA VAL A 68 1.87 -7.13 -12.74
C VAL A 68 1.17 -7.20 -14.10
N GLU A 69 -0.12 -6.85 -14.17
CA GLU A 69 -0.90 -6.93 -15.42
C GLU A 69 -0.37 -5.98 -16.50
N LEU A 70 -0.01 -4.75 -16.11
CA LEU A 70 0.60 -3.80 -17.05
C LEU A 70 1.96 -4.28 -17.55
N SER A 71 2.80 -4.81 -16.66
CA SER A 71 4.12 -5.32 -17.06
C SER A 71 4.01 -6.55 -17.95
N LYS A 72 3.12 -7.49 -17.65
CA LYS A 72 2.92 -8.70 -18.46
C LYS A 72 2.43 -8.36 -19.87
N LYS A 73 1.51 -7.40 -19.99
CA LYS A 73 0.84 -7.10 -21.26
C LYS A 73 1.58 -6.07 -22.12
N TYR A 74 2.23 -5.09 -21.50
CA TYR A 74 2.82 -3.94 -22.18
C TYR A 74 4.29 -3.70 -21.84
N GLY A 75 4.83 -4.39 -20.83
CA GLY A 75 6.21 -4.21 -20.38
C GLY A 75 7.24 -4.69 -21.41
N GLN A 76 8.40 -4.03 -21.41
CA GLN A 76 9.55 -4.39 -22.24
C GLN A 76 10.80 -4.73 -21.40
N LEU A 77 10.84 -4.25 -20.16
CA LEU A 77 11.90 -4.52 -19.19
C LEU A 77 11.48 -5.68 -18.28
N LYS A 78 12.46 -6.34 -17.64
CA LYS A 78 12.14 -7.39 -16.67
C LYS A 78 11.43 -6.76 -15.47
N PHE A 79 10.36 -7.39 -14.97
CA PHE A 79 9.53 -6.85 -13.90
C PHE A 79 10.37 -6.39 -12.70
N LYS A 80 11.34 -7.19 -12.27
CA LYS A 80 12.23 -6.87 -11.14
C LYS A 80 13.03 -5.58 -11.31
N GLU A 81 13.44 -5.23 -12.54
CA GLU A 81 14.26 -4.06 -12.84
C GLU A 81 13.45 -2.77 -12.63
N LEU A 82 12.12 -2.83 -12.77
CA LEU A 82 11.21 -1.71 -12.54
C LEU A 82 11.17 -1.26 -11.06
N PHE A 83 11.57 -2.11 -10.12
CA PHE A 83 11.51 -1.85 -8.69
C PHE A 83 12.79 -1.23 -8.13
N GLU A 84 13.91 -1.29 -8.87
CA GLU A 84 15.22 -0.86 -8.38
C GLU A 84 15.23 0.57 -7.79
N PRO A 85 14.61 1.58 -8.44
CA PRO A 85 14.60 2.93 -7.86
C PRO A 85 13.81 2.98 -6.56
N ALA A 86 12.65 2.31 -6.49
CA ALA A 86 11.79 2.30 -5.31
C ALA A 86 12.46 1.60 -4.12
N ILE A 87 13.09 0.45 -4.38
CA ILE A 87 13.84 -0.30 -3.36
C ILE A 87 14.99 0.56 -2.84
N LYS A 88 15.76 1.21 -3.73
CA LYS A 88 16.87 2.10 -3.34
C LYS A 88 16.40 3.26 -2.47
N TYR A 89 15.30 3.93 -2.82
CA TYR A 89 14.74 5.01 -1.99
C TYR A 89 14.20 4.51 -0.66
N ALA A 90 13.59 3.34 -0.61
CA ALA A 90 13.09 2.78 0.64
C ALA A 90 14.26 2.37 1.58
N GLU A 91 15.32 1.79 1.01
CA GLU A 91 16.48 1.30 1.76
C GLU A 91 17.45 2.40 2.19
N LYS A 92 17.76 3.35 1.29
CA LYS A 92 18.73 4.43 1.55
C LYS A 92 18.09 5.74 1.99
N GLY A 93 16.78 5.83 1.82
CA GLY A 93 15.98 7.00 2.14
C GLY A 93 15.89 8.06 1.05
N PHE A 94 15.06 9.05 1.32
CA PHE A 94 14.88 10.26 0.53
C PHE A 94 14.64 11.46 1.44
N LEU A 95 14.94 12.67 0.95
CA LEU A 95 14.64 13.91 1.66
C LEU A 95 13.17 14.28 1.45
N VAL A 96 12.45 14.50 2.54
CA VAL A 96 11.00 14.72 2.49
C VAL A 96 10.69 16.10 1.88
N SER A 97 9.78 16.14 0.91
CA SER A 97 9.38 17.39 0.26
C SER A 97 8.46 18.24 1.16
N PRO A 98 8.39 19.57 0.98
CA PRO A 98 7.54 20.43 1.81
C PRO A 98 6.06 20.05 1.84
N ILE A 99 5.50 19.66 0.69
CA ILE A 99 4.08 19.26 0.59
C ILE A 99 3.85 17.91 1.28
N THR A 100 4.75 16.94 1.05
CA THR A 100 4.68 15.63 1.71
C THR A 100 4.75 15.78 3.23
N ALA A 101 5.70 16.56 3.76
CA ALA A 101 5.82 16.81 5.20
C ALA A 101 4.56 17.44 5.81
N LYS A 102 3.96 18.43 5.12
CA LYS A 102 2.72 19.08 5.56
C LYS A 102 1.57 18.07 5.69
N LEU A 103 1.35 17.23 4.68
CA LEU A 103 0.29 16.21 4.71
C LEU A 103 0.58 15.13 5.76
N TRP A 104 1.84 14.72 5.87
CA TRP A 104 2.27 13.72 6.85
C TRP A 104 1.97 14.17 8.28
N LYS A 105 2.21 15.45 8.60
CA LYS A 105 1.88 16.04 9.92
C LYS A 105 0.37 16.02 10.22
N GLN A 106 -0.47 16.24 9.21
CA GLN A 106 -1.92 16.13 9.35
C GLN A 106 -2.33 14.69 9.65
N LEU A 107 -1.79 13.72 8.89
CA LEU A 107 -2.06 12.29 9.12
C LEU A 107 -1.57 11.83 10.49
N ALA A 108 -0.37 12.25 10.92
CA ALA A 108 0.17 11.92 12.24
C ALA A 108 -0.76 12.35 13.39
N THR A 109 -1.53 13.44 13.20
CA THR A 109 -2.51 13.90 14.17
C THR A 109 -3.78 13.03 14.18
N MET A 110 -4.12 12.44 13.03
CA MET A 110 -5.31 11.59 12.86
C MET A 110 -5.09 10.18 13.44
N TYR A 111 -3.90 9.60 13.20
CA TYR A 111 -3.56 8.25 13.66
C TYR A 111 -3.12 8.28 15.13
N LYS A 112 -4.04 7.97 16.05
CA LYS A 112 -3.75 7.90 17.48
C LYS A 112 -2.86 6.69 17.81
N LYS A 113 -1.71 6.90 18.48
CA LYS A 113 -0.72 5.85 18.82
C LYS A 113 -1.32 4.60 19.45
N ARG A 114 -2.23 4.75 20.41
CA ARG A 114 -2.88 3.61 21.11
C ARG A 114 -3.70 2.71 20.17
N LYS A 115 -4.16 3.23 19.04
CA LYS A 115 -4.95 2.50 18.05
C LYS A 115 -4.11 2.01 16.87
N PHE A 116 -3.02 2.71 16.54
CA PHE A 116 -2.18 2.44 15.38
C PHE A 116 -0.69 2.50 15.75
N PRO A 117 -0.20 1.61 16.64
CA PRO A 117 1.19 1.64 17.08
C PRO A 117 2.18 1.39 15.93
N GLU A 118 1.85 0.53 14.98
CA GLU A 118 2.68 0.18 13.82
C GLU A 118 2.85 1.37 12.86
N PHE A 119 1.80 2.20 12.72
CA PHE A 119 1.89 3.46 11.98
C PHE A 119 2.89 4.39 12.63
N HIS A 120 2.86 4.52 13.97
CA HIS A 120 3.79 5.37 14.71
C HIS A 120 5.23 4.87 14.58
N GLU A 121 5.45 3.55 14.68
CA GLU A 121 6.77 2.94 14.53
C GLU A 121 7.33 3.13 13.12
N THR A 122 6.51 2.96 12.09
CA THR A 122 6.97 3.00 10.69
C THR A 122 7.10 4.42 10.15
N PHE A 123 6.10 5.27 10.42
CA PHE A 123 5.95 6.56 9.75
C PHE A 123 6.29 7.76 10.62
N LEU A 124 6.60 7.58 11.92
CA LEU A 124 7.02 8.67 12.82
C LEU A 124 8.37 8.35 13.48
N PRO A 125 9.45 8.20 12.68
CA PRO A 125 10.75 7.72 13.18
C PRO A 125 11.38 8.62 14.25
N TYR A 126 10.98 9.89 14.30
CA TYR A 126 11.42 10.87 15.30
C TYR A 126 10.40 11.08 16.43
N GLY A 127 9.42 10.19 16.57
CA GLY A 127 8.24 10.39 17.41
C GLY A 127 7.25 11.43 16.86
N ARG A 128 7.54 11.98 15.68
CA ARG A 128 6.72 12.93 14.91
C ARG A 128 6.88 12.67 13.41
N ALA A 129 6.04 13.30 12.61
CA ALA A 129 6.23 13.33 11.16
C ALA A 129 7.58 14.00 10.82
N PRO A 130 8.29 13.53 9.78
CA PRO A 130 9.49 14.21 9.29
C PRO A 130 9.17 15.64 8.80
N GLU A 131 10.06 16.57 9.09
CA GLU A 131 10.03 17.94 8.57
C GLU A 131 10.62 17.99 7.14
N PRO A 132 10.36 19.06 6.36
CA PRO A 132 10.93 19.20 5.02
C PRO A 132 12.46 19.09 5.05
N GLY A 133 13.03 18.30 4.13
CA GLY A 133 14.46 18.08 4.02
C GLY A 133 15.03 17.04 4.99
N GLU A 134 14.25 16.52 5.95
CA GLU A 134 14.70 15.38 6.78
C GLU A 134 14.72 14.09 5.96
N LEU A 135 15.68 13.20 6.29
CA LEU A 135 15.84 11.91 5.63
C LEU A 135 14.85 10.89 6.20
N PHE A 136 13.93 10.40 5.38
CA PHE A 136 13.07 9.28 5.75
C PHE A 136 13.59 7.98 5.12
N VAL A 137 13.69 6.91 5.92
CA VAL A 137 14.16 5.58 5.51
C VAL A 137 13.15 4.52 5.93
N ASN A 138 12.81 3.57 5.05
CA ASN A 138 11.87 2.49 5.34
C ASN A 138 12.39 1.13 4.83
N PRO A 139 13.31 0.48 5.58
CA PRO A 139 13.91 -0.78 5.15
C PRO A 139 12.91 -1.93 5.10
N ASN A 140 11.81 -1.87 5.87
CA ASN A 140 10.75 -2.88 5.82
C ASN A 140 9.97 -2.81 4.50
N GLN A 141 9.71 -1.60 3.99
CA GLN A 141 9.13 -1.42 2.67
C GLN A 141 10.09 -1.86 1.56
N ALA A 142 11.40 -1.62 1.70
CA ALA A 142 12.40 -2.09 0.74
C ALA A 142 12.38 -3.63 0.61
N LYS A 143 12.34 -4.35 1.74
CA LYS A 143 12.22 -5.82 1.76
C LYS A 143 10.93 -6.30 1.09
N THR A 144 9.82 -5.62 1.36
CA THR A 144 8.50 -5.94 0.76
C THR A 144 8.53 -5.74 -0.75
N LEU A 145 9.05 -4.61 -1.24
CA LEU A 145 9.19 -4.33 -2.67
C LEU A 145 10.10 -5.32 -3.37
N LYS A 146 11.20 -5.74 -2.72
CA LYS A 146 12.10 -6.76 -3.24
C LYS A 146 11.40 -8.11 -3.40
N GLU A 147 10.64 -8.53 -2.38
CA GLU A 147 9.91 -9.80 -2.44
C GLU A 147 8.78 -9.78 -3.50
N ILE A 148 8.08 -8.65 -3.66
CA ILE A 148 7.12 -8.44 -4.76
C ILE A 148 7.80 -8.55 -6.12
N ALA A 149 8.96 -7.91 -6.28
CA ALA A 149 9.73 -7.92 -7.52
C ALA A 149 10.24 -9.32 -7.89
N GLU A 150 10.69 -10.09 -6.90
CA GLU A 150 11.22 -11.45 -7.07
C GLU A 150 10.13 -12.49 -7.37
N THR A 151 8.92 -12.27 -6.86
CA THR A 151 7.79 -13.21 -7.00
C THR A 151 6.78 -12.78 -8.06
N GLU A 152 7.07 -11.71 -8.81
CA GLU A 152 6.14 -11.10 -9.78
C GLU A 152 4.75 -10.84 -9.18
N GLY A 153 4.73 -10.39 -7.92
CA GLY A 153 3.51 -10.08 -7.17
C GLY A 153 2.84 -11.24 -6.45
N GLU A 154 3.22 -12.51 -6.71
CA GLU A 154 2.59 -13.68 -6.09
C GLU A 154 2.62 -13.62 -4.56
N SER A 155 3.74 -13.23 -3.96
CA SER A 155 3.85 -13.23 -2.49
C SER A 155 2.84 -12.30 -1.82
N PHE A 156 2.45 -11.23 -2.51
CA PHE A 156 1.51 -10.23 -2.00
C PHE A 156 0.07 -10.75 -1.89
N TYR A 157 -0.30 -11.69 -2.77
CA TYR A 157 -1.68 -12.18 -2.89
C TYR A 157 -1.88 -13.59 -2.33
N SER A 158 -0.90 -14.49 -2.46
CA SER A 158 -1.03 -15.88 -1.99
C SER A 158 0.18 -16.40 -1.21
N GLY A 159 1.34 -15.73 -1.29
CA GLY A 159 2.55 -16.17 -0.61
C GLY A 159 2.76 -15.60 0.79
N LYS A 160 4.00 -15.24 1.09
CA LYS A 160 4.46 -14.92 2.45
C LYS A 160 4.00 -13.53 2.92
N ILE A 161 3.90 -12.55 2.02
CA ILE A 161 3.33 -11.24 2.37
C ILE A 161 1.84 -11.36 2.65
N ALA A 162 1.09 -12.09 1.82
CA ALA A 162 -0.34 -12.35 2.02
C ALA A 162 -0.62 -12.94 3.41
N LYS A 163 0.12 -13.99 3.80
CA LYS A 163 0.02 -14.60 5.14
C LYS A 163 0.28 -13.61 6.28
N LYS A 164 1.22 -12.67 6.10
CA LYS A 164 1.48 -11.62 7.09
C LYS A 164 0.35 -10.60 7.18
N ILE A 165 -0.22 -10.21 6.04
CA ILE A 165 -1.38 -9.30 5.98
C ILE A 165 -2.55 -9.92 6.75
N VAL A 166 -2.92 -11.15 6.41
CA VAL A 166 -4.04 -11.87 7.05
C VAL A 166 -3.77 -12.09 8.54
N SER A 167 -2.56 -12.51 8.92
CA SER A 167 -2.21 -12.69 10.33
C SER A 167 -2.32 -11.38 11.11
N HIS A 168 -1.84 -10.27 10.55
CA HIS A 168 -1.94 -8.97 11.20
C HIS A 168 -3.38 -8.50 11.29
N ALA A 169 -4.18 -8.65 10.22
CA ALA A 169 -5.61 -8.35 10.22
C ALA A 169 -6.33 -9.12 11.33
N MET A 170 -6.20 -10.45 11.37
CA MET A 170 -6.82 -11.30 12.39
C MET A 170 -6.43 -10.87 13.83
N ASN A 171 -5.16 -10.53 14.05
CA ASN A 171 -4.66 -10.11 15.36
C ASN A 171 -5.10 -8.70 15.79
N THR A 172 -5.54 -7.86 14.85
CA THR A 172 -5.87 -6.45 15.10
C THR A 172 -7.31 -6.09 14.73
N GLY A 173 -8.16 -7.10 14.51
CA GLY A 173 -9.61 -6.93 14.30
C GLY A 173 -10.05 -6.73 12.85
N GLY A 174 -9.18 -7.04 11.89
CA GLY A 174 -9.51 -7.06 10.46
C GLY A 174 -10.10 -8.40 10.01
N LEU A 175 -10.87 -8.33 8.92
CA LEU A 175 -11.63 -9.46 8.37
C LEU A 175 -11.12 -9.94 7.00
N ILE A 176 -9.95 -9.46 6.57
CA ILE A 176 -9.31 -9.92 5.34
C ILE A 176 -8.80 -11.35 5.52
N THR A 177 -9.19 -12.23 4.62
CA THR A 177 -8.75 -13.63 4.55
C THR A 177 -7.73 -13.83 3.42
N LEU A 178 -7.14 -15.03 3.33
CA LEU A 178 -6.26 -15.35 2.19
C LEU A 178 -7.09 -15.49 0.91
N GLU A 179 -8.28 -16.05 1.02
CA GLU A 179 -9.22 -16.22 -0.09
C GLU A 179 -9.69 -14.87 -0.66
N ASP A 180 -9.72 -13.81 0.15
CA ASP A 180 -10.00 -12.46 -0.34
C ASP A 180 -8.84 -11.85 -1.15
N LEU A 181 -7.60 -12.29 -0.91
CA LEU A 181 -6.40 -11.80 -1.58
C LEU A 181 -6.12 -12.51 -2.91
N GLU A 182 -6.67 -13.72 -3.14
CA GLU A 182 -6.54 -14.49 -4.39
C GLU A 182 -7.44 -13.96 -5.54
#